data_AF-A0A2V8TGX8-F1
#
_entry.id   AF-A0A2V8TGX8-F1
#
_cell.length_a   1.000
_cell.length_b   1.000
_cell.length_c   1.000
_cell.angle_alpha   90.00
_cell.angle_beta   90.00
_cell.angle_gamma   90.00
#
_symmetry.space_group_name_H-M   'P 1'
#
loop_
_entity.id
_entity.type
_entity.pdbx_description
1 polymer ?
#
loop_
_entity_poly.entity_id
_entity_poly.type
_entity_poly.pdbx_seq_one_letter_code
_entity_poly.pdbx_strand_id
1 'polypeptide(L)'
;MKEGREVRETVLGKGLGKDFKGYSGLVKAVQIGPFRFTEVWGSGAPRPTVGMEIFRRFTAVFDGPHGAMHLEPNEHLADPVPAPSQ
;
A
#
# COMPACT_ATOMS: atom_id res chain seq x y z
N MET A 1 -8.33 -0.77 16.05
CA MET A 1 -9.67 -1.05 15.53
C MET A 1 -9.55 -1.99 14.34
N LYS A 2 -10.36 -3.06 14.29
CA LYS A 2 -10.45 -3.97 13.14
C LYS A 2 -11.58 -3.46 12.24
N GLU A 3 -11.28 -2.53 11.34
CA GLU A 3 -12.24 -2.03 10.37
C GLU A 3 -11.74 -2.37 8.95
N GLY A 4 -12.35 -3.40 8.37
CA GLY A 4 -12.13 -3.86 7.00
C GLY A 4 -13.23 -4.86 6.66
N ARG A 5 -13.71 -4.90 5.40
CA ARG A 5 -14.80 -5.83 5.00
C ARG A 5 -14.36 -7.29 5.18
N GLU A 6 -13.07 -7.53 4.99
CA GLU A 6 -12.40 -8.79 5.19
C GLU A 6 -11.05 -8.52 5.84
N VAL A 7 -10.62 -9.34 6.81
CA VAL A 7 -9.34 -9.22 7.51
C VAL A 7 -8.65 -10.58 7.51
N ARG A 8 -7.40 -10.64 7.06
CA ARG A 8 -6.57 -11.84 7.00
C ARG A 8 -5.27 -11.62 7.77
N GLU A 9 -4.80 -12.64 8.49
CA GLU A 9 -3.41 -12.68 8.93
C GLU A 9 -2.53 -12.97 7.71
N THR A 10 -1.40 -12.26 7.60
CA THR A 10 -0.50 -12.36 6.45
C THR A 10 0.92 -11.94 6.84
N VAL A 11 1.89 -12.31 6.02
CA VAL A 11 3.19 -11.65 5.99
C VAL A 11 3.02 -10.28 5.31
N LEU A 12 3.34 -9.20 6.02
CA LEU A 12 3.28 -7.83 5.51
C LEU A 12 4.62 -7.37 4.90
N GLY A 13 5.69 -8.13 5.13
CA GLY A 13 7.01 -7.87 4.60
C GLY A 13 8.08 -8.71 5.29
N LYS A 14 9.33 -8.53 4.88
CA LYS A 14 10.51 -9.12 5.53
C LYS A 14 11.41 -8.02 6.07
N GLY A 15 11.80 -8.12 7.34
CA GLY A 15 12.73 -7.21 8.00
C GLY A 15 13.83 -7.98 8.69
N LEU A 16 15.10 -7.61 8.45
CA LEU A 16 16.28 -8.27 9.05
C LEU A 16 16.27 -9.81 8.88
N GLY A 17 15.80 -10.29 7.73
CA GLY A 17 15.71 -11.72 7.41
C GLY A 17 14.52 -12.45 8.05
N LYS A 18 13.62 -11.76 8.76
CA LYS A 18 12.45 -12.36 9.41
C LYS A 18 11.15 -11.87 8.78
N ASP A 19 10.16 -12.75 8.76
CA ASP A 19 8.81 -12.39 8.35
C ASP A 19 8.18 -11.46 9.38
N PHE A 20 7.64 -10.35 8.90
CA PHE A 20 6.81 -9.46 9.69
C PHE A 20 5.35 -9.87 9.49
N LYS A 21 4.81 -10.61 10.46
CA LYS A 21 3.40 -11.03 10.47
C LYS A 21 2.52 -9.90 10.97
N GLY A 22 1.35 -9.75 10.36
CA GLY A 22 0.34 -8.82 10.80
C GLY A 22 -1.00 -9.12 10.14
N TYR A 23 -1.89 -8.13 10.18
CA TYR A 23 -3.20 -8.24 9.56
C TYR A 23 -3.24 -7.37 8.31
N SER A 24 -3.93 -7.85 7.28
CA SER A 24 -4.30 -7.06 6.10
C SER A 24 -5.81 -7.08 5.96
N GLY A 25 -6.38 -5.91 5.68
CA GLY A 25 -7.81 -5.72 5.52
C GLY A 25 -8.16 -5.20 4.13
N LEU A 26 -9.27 -5.69 3.57
CA LEU A 26 -9.83 -5.12 2.35
C LEU A 26 -10.53 -3.80 2.67
N VAL A 27 -10.02 -2.70 2.11
CA VAL A 27 -10.59 -1.36 2.26
C VAL A 27 -11.31 -0.93 0.99
N LYS A 28 -12.39 -0.14 1.15
CA LYS A 28 -13.25 0.26 0.03
C LYS A 28 -12.51 1.09 -1.01
N ALA A 29 -11.70 2.04 -0.56
CA ALA A 29 -10.86 2.84 -1.45
C ALA A 29 -9.69 3.47 -0.69
N VAL A 30 -8.61 3.73 -1.42
CA VAL A 30 -7.48 4.58 -1.00
C VAL A 30 -7.34 5.70 -2.03
N GLN A 31 -7.09 6.91 -1.56
CA GLN A 31 -6.87 8.08 -2.41
C GLN A 31 -5.51 8.71 -2.08
N ILE A 32 -4.71 8.94 -3.12
CA ILE A 32 -3.40 9.61 -3.04
C ILE A 32 -3.45 10.76 -4.05
N GLY A 33 -3.60 11.99 -3.56
CA GLY A 33 -3.82 13.14 -4.42
C GLY A 33 -5.01 12.92 -5.37
N PRO A 34 -4.82 13.01 -6.70
CA PRO A 34 -5.88 12.77 -7.69
C PRO A 34 -6.13 11.29 -7.99
N PHE A 35 -5.29 10.37 -7.50
CA PHE A 35 -5.37 8.94 -7.84
C PHE A 35 -6.24 8.19 -6.83
N ARG A 36 -7.18 7.40 -7.32
CA ARG A 36 -8.10 6.61 -6.51
C ARG A 36 -8.01 5.13 -6.88
N PHE A 37 -7.81 4.29 -5.87
CA PHE A 37 -7.81 2.84 -5.99
C PHE A 37 -8.97 2.29 -5.17
N THR A 38 -9.69 1.32 -5.72
CA THR A 38 -10.87 0.71 -5.07
C THR A 38 -10.61 -0.74 -4.74
N GLU A 39 -11.25 -1.24 -3.68
CA GLU A 39 -11.14 -2.64 -3.23
C GLU A 39 -9.68 -3.10 -3.07
N VAL A 40 -8.90 -2.34 -2.32
CA VAL A 40 -7.47 -2.59 -2.12
C VAL A 40 -7.19 -3.22 -0.77
N TRP A 41 -6.20 -4.09 -0.71
CA TRP A 41 -5.70 -4.66 0.53
C TRP A 41 -4.73 -3.69 1.21
N GLY A 42 -5.00 -3.35 2.47
CA GLY A 42 -4.17 -2.46 3.28
C GLY A 42 -3.70 -3.14 4.57
N SER A 43 -2.49 -2.83 5.00
CA SER A 43 -1.96 -3.33 6.28
C SER A 43 -2.69 -2.70 7.47
N GLY A 44 -3.01 -3.51 8.48
CA GLY A 44 -3.43 -3.04 9.79
C GLY A 44 -2.26 -2.44 10.55
N ALA A 45 -1.95 -1.18 10.26
CA ALA A 45 -0.88 -0.40 10.90
C ALA A 45 -1.47 0.71 11.79
N PRO A 46 -0.77 1.13 12.86
CA PRO A 46 -1.24 2.23 13.74
C PRO A 46 -1.21 3.60 13.07
N ARG A 47 -0.59 3.71 11.89
CA ARG A 47 -0.54 4.94 11.07
C ARG A 47 -0.86 4.59 9.62
N PRO A 48 -1.43 5.52 8.85
CA PRO A 48 -1.59 5.34 7.41
C PRO A 48 -0.24 5.06 6.76
N THR A 49 -0.19 4.00 5.96
CA THR A 49 0.99 3.60 5.21
C THR A 49 0.60 3.28 3.77
N VAL A 50 1.52 3.52 2.84
CA VAL A 50 1.37 3.11 1.43
C VAL A 50 2.25 1.90 1.22
N GLY A 51 1.64 0.75 0.95
CA GLY A 51 2.37 -0.48 0.63
C GLY A 51 2.95 -0.45 -0.78
N MET A 52 3.89 -1.36 -1.05
CA MET A 52 4.56 -1.44 -2.35
C MET A 52 3.62 -1.72 -3.52
N GLU A 53 2.48 -2.40 -3.27
CA GLU A 53 1.46 -2.56 -4.29
C GLU A 53 0.97 -1.20 -4.78
N ILE A 54 0.59 -0.27 -3.91
CA ILE A 54 0.18 1.05 -4.39
C ILE A 54 1.39 1.85 -4.90
N PHE A 55 2.54 1.77 -4.23
CA PHE A 55 3.70 2.60 -4.54
C PHE A 55 4.34 2.28 -5.91
N ARG A 56 4.37 1.01 -6.34
CA ARG A 56 4.96 0.59 -7.64
C ARG A 56 4.27 1.20 -8.86
N ARG A 57 3.06 1.75 -8.68
CA ARG A 57 2.24 2.39 -9.73
C ARG A 57 2.71 3.79 -10.11
N PHE A 58 3.73 4.27 -9.41
CA PHE A 58 4.32 5.57 -9.62
C PHE A 58 5.83 5.47 -9.80
N THR A 59 6.37 6.27 -10.71
CA THR A 59 7.75 6.71 -10.67
C THR A 59 7.86 7.76 -9.57
N ALA A 60 8.55 7.41 -8.47
CA ALA A 60 8.72 8.30 -7.33
C ALA A 60 10.04 9.08 -7.43
N VAL A 61 9.96 10.40 -7.36
CA VAL A 61 11.13 11.28 -7.29
C VAL A 61 11.15 11.97 -5.93
N PHE A 62 12.24 11.77 -5.19
CA PHE A 62 12.49 12.44 -3.92
C PHE A 62 13.25 13.74 -4.17
N ASP A 63 12.57 14.87 -4.02
CA ASP A 63 13.16 16.19 -4.05
C ASP A 63 13.57 16.58 -2.63
N GLY A 64 14.75 16.09 -2.24
CA GLY A 64 15.32 16.31 -0.91
C GLY A 64 15.43 17.80 -0.53
N PRO A 65 16.01 18.67 -1.37
CA PRO A 65 16.12 20.11 -1.09
C PRO A 65 14.78 20.79 -0.75
N HIS A 66 13.69 20.38 -1.39
CA HIS A 66 12.36 20.95 -1.15
C HIS A 66 11.50 20.11 -0.19
N GLY A 67 12.02 19.00 0.33
CA GLY A 67 11.29 18.10 1.22
C GLY A 67 10.04 17.49 0.58
N ALA A 68 10.06 17.28 -0.74
CA ALA A 68 8.91 16.85 -1.51
C ALA A 68 9.12 15.45 -2.11
N MET A 69 8.01 14.74 -2.34
CA MET A 69 7.98 13.49 -3.09
C MET A 69 6.99 13.67 -4.24
N HIS A 70 7.50 13.57 -5.46
CA HIS A 70 6.70 13.62 -6.68
C HIS A 70 6.33 12.20 -7.09
N LEU A 71 5.05 11.99 -7.37
CA LEU A 71 4.53 10.71 -7.83
C LEU A 71 3.97 10.90 -9.23
N GLU A 72 4.68 10.36 -10.23
CA GLU A 72 4.22 10.33 -11.61
C GLU A 72 3.71 8.92 -11.92
N PRO A 73 2.46 8.75 -12.40
CA PRO A 73 1.95 7.44 -12.76
C PRO A 73 2.80 6.76 -13.84
N ASN A 74 2.97 5.45 -13.72
CA ASN A 74 3.69 4.65 -14.72
C ASN A 74 2.78 3.57 -15.34
N GLU A 75 3.37 2.68 -16.14
CA GLU A 75 2.65 1.61 -16.86
C GLU A 75 1.84 0.68 -15.94
N HIS A 76 2.18 0.61 -14.64
CA HIS A 76 1.50 -0.25 -13.67
C HIS A 76 0.25 0.39 -13.05
N LEU A 77 -0.10 1.64 -13.38
CA LEU A 77 -1.20 2.35 -12.72
C LEU A 77 -2.51 1.56 -12.73
N ALA A 78 -2.80 0.89 -13.85
CA ALA A 78 -4.03 0.15 -14.07
C ALA A 78 -3.97 -1.31 -13.59
N ASP A 79 -2.84 -1.77 -13.06
CA ASP A 79 -2.73 -3.15 -12.57
C ASP A 79 -3.73 -3.41 -11.43
N PRO A 80 -4.20 -4.64 -11.25
CA PRO A 80 -4.96 -5.02 -10.06
C PRO A 80 -4.07 -4.96 -8.81
N VAL A 81 -4.66 -4.66 -7.65
CA VAL A 81 -3.99 -4.83 -6.35
C VAL A 81 -4.25 -6.28 -5.91
N PRO A 82 -3.21 -7.14 -5.84
CA PRO A 82 -3.41 -8.53 -5.48
C PRO A 82 -3.84 -8.67 -4.01
N ALA A 83 -4.47 -9.80 -3.70
CA ALA A 83 -4.69 -10.20 -2.32
C ALA A 83 -3.34 -10.51 -1.64
N PRO A 84 -3.23 -10.29 -0.32
CA PRO A 84 -2.03 -10.65 0.43
C PRO A 84 -1.77 -12.16 0.37
N SER A 85 -0.50 -12.54 0.23
CA SER A 85 -0.05 -13.93 0.28
C SER A 85 -0.21 -14.50 1.68
N GLN A 86 -0.79 -15.69 1.81
CA GLN A 86 -0.92 -16.40 3.08
C GLN A 86 0.44 -16.84 3.63
#